data_AF-A0A1R4IYM4-F1
#
_entry.id   AF-A0A1R4IYM4-F1
#
_cell.length_a   1.000
_cell.length_b   1.000
_cell.length_c   1.000
_cell.angle_alpha   90.00
_cell.angle_beta   90.00
_cell.angle_gamma   90.00
#
_symmetry.space_group_name_H-M   'P 1'
#
loop_
_entity.id
_entity.type
_entity.pdbx_description
1 polymer ?
#
loop_
_entity_poly.entity_id
_entity_poly.type
_entity_poly.pdbx_seq_one_letter_code
_entity_poly.pdbx_strand_id
1 'polypeptide(L)'
;MSELWAQVLLYERAPLTANQRLHWAKKAKITAAVRRVAAAHFRDFPPVARVRVELEWHVLTAHRRDVDNIVPTLKALADGLVDAGIAPDDTPQFMDKRMPVIIYHPPGEPGRPDKAHMVLRVTEIQEGETA
;
A
#
# COMPACT_ATOMS: atom_id res chain seq x y z
N MET A 1 -7.03 -13.46 17.67
CA MET A 1 -5.90 -13.54 16.71
C MET A 1 -6.11 -12.42 15.73
N SER A 2 -5.14 -11.55 15.53
CA SER A 2 -5.24 -10.47 14.54
C SER A 2 -5.31 -11.07 13.13
N GLU A 3 -6.28 -10.65 12.33
CA GLU A 3 -6.36 -11.09 10.94
C GLU A 3 -5.39 -10.32 10.05
N LEU A 4 -4.74 -11.03 9.12
CA LEU A 4 -3.86 -10.46 8.11
C LEU A 4 -4.50 -10.65 6.73
N TRP A 5 -4.72 -9.53 6.05
CA TRP A 5 -5.22 -9.50 4.67
C TRP A 5 -4.12 -8.94 3.76
N ALA A 6 -3.67 -9.74 2.80
CA ALA A 6 -2.60 -9.36 1.88
C ALA A 6 -3.10 -9.41 0.43
N GLN A 7 -3.05 -8.26 -0.25
CA GLN A 7 -3.51 -8.13 -1.62
C GLN A 7 -2.34 -7.75 -2.54
N VAL A 8 -2.14 -8.54 -3.60
CA VAL A 8 -1.18 -8.23 -4.66
C VAL A 8 -1.77 -7.19 -5.60
N LEU A 9 -1.03 -6.10 -5.78
CA LEU A 9 -1.34 -5.01 -6.69
C LEU A 9 -0.40 -5.10 -7.89
N LEU A 10 -0.96 -5.15 -9.11
CA LEU A 10 -0.21 -5.28 -10.36
C LEU A 10 0.51 -3.98 -10.78
N TYR A 11 1.11 -3.28 -9.82
CA TYR A 11 1.94 -2.10 -10.01
C TYR A 11 3.42 -2.50 -10.09
N GLU A 12 3.95 -2.61 -11.30
CA GLU A 12 5.41 -2.80 -11.50
C GLU A 12 6.23 -1.58 -11.05
N ARG A 13 5.60 -0.40 -11.06
CA ARG A 13 6.17 0.88 -10.60
C ARG A 13 5.17 1.61 -9.71
N ALA A 14 5.69 2.38 -8.76
CA ALA A 14 4.87 3.27 -7.96
C ALA A 14 4.08 4.25 -8.86
N PRO A 15 2.73 4.21 -8.85
CA PRO A 15 1.90 5.08 -9.67
C PRO A 15 2.02 6.55 -9.26
N LEU A 16 2.21 6.81 -7.96
CA LEU A 16 2.48 8.12 -7.40
C LEU A 16 3.82 8.13 -6.70
N THR A 17 4.60 9.17 -6.97
CA THR A 17 5.87 9.38 -6.25
C THR A 17 6.02 10.79 -5.72
N ALA A 18 6.87 10.98 -4.72
CA ALA A 18 7.10 12.29 -4.10
C ALA A 18 7.81 13.25 -5.07
N ASN A 19 8.70 12.71 -5.92
CA ASN A 19 9.51 13.48 -6.88
C ASN A 19 8.77 13.79 -8.20
N GLN A 20 7.54 13.32 -8.37
CA GLN A 20 6.74 13.58 -9.58
C GLN A 20 6.24 15.03 -9.62
N ARG A 21 6.69 15.80 -10.61
CA ARG A 21 6.19 17.16 -10.91
C ARG A 21 5.02 17.13 -11.89
N LEU A 22 3.92 16.48 -11.49
CA LEU A 22 2.72 16.35 -12.31
C LEU A 22 1.81 17.57 -12.18
N HIS A 23 1.12 17.94 -13.26
CA HIS A 23 0.00 18.86 -13.20
C HIS A 23 -1.07 18.34 -12.22
N TRP A 24 -1.67 19.21 -11.41
CA TRP A 24 -2.58 18.85 -10.32
C TRP A 24 -3.73 17.94 -10.78
N ALA A 25 -4.30 18.21 -11.96
CA ALA A 25 -5.40 17.40 -12.52
C ALA A 25 -4.95 15.97 -12.86
N LYS A 26 -3.72 15.81 -13.36
CA LYS A 26 -3.13 14.50 -13.65
C LYS A 26 -2.83 13.75 -12.36
N LYS A 27 -2.28 14.44 -11.35
CA LYS A 27 -2.05 13.87 -10.02
C LYS A 27 -3.37 13.36 -9.43
N ALA A 28 -4.41 14.18 -9.42
CA ALA A 28 -5.74 13.81 -8.91
C ALA A 28 -6.33 12.59 -9.63
N LYS A 29 -6.21 12.52 -10.97
CA LYS A 29 -6.66 11.36 -11.75
C LYS A 29 -5.94 10.06 -11.34
N ILE A 30 -4.63 10.12 -11.14
CA ILE A 30 -3.84 8.95 -10.71
C ILE A 30 -4.21 8.57 -9.27
N THR A 31 -4.29 9.54 -8.35
CA THR A 31 -4.74 9.30 -6.96
C THR A 31 -6.08 8.60 -6.91
N ALA A 32 -7.08 9.08 -7.67
CA ALA A 32 -8.38 8.44 -7.73
C ALA A 32 -8.33 7.01 -8.29
N ALA A 33 -7.44 6.74 -9.25
CA ALA A 33 -7.26 5.39 -9.78
C ALA A 33 -6.64 4.44 -8.74
N VAL A 34 -5.63 4.89 -8.00
CA VAL A 34 -5.00 4.09 -6.93
C VAL A 34 -5.98 3.80 -5.80
N ARG A 35 -6.78 4.80 -5.38
CA ARG A 35 -7.86 4.64 -4.40
C ARG A 35 -8.87 3.57 -4.82
N ARG A 36 -9.36 3.65 -6.07
CA ARG A 36 -10.29 2.65 -6.61
C ARG A 36 -9.71 1.24 -6.63
N VAL A 37 -8.41 1.09 -6.91
CA VAL A 37 -7.75 -0.22 -6.88
C VAL A 37 -7.78 -0.79 -5.46
N ALA A 38 -7.31 -0.04 -4.46
CA ALA A 38 -7.38 -0.49 -3.06
C ALA A 38 -8.82 -0.79 -2.64
N ALA A 39 -9.77 0.10 -2.93
CA ALA A 39 -11.16 -0.08 -2.56
C ALA A 39 -11.79 -1.34 -3.19
N ALA A 40 -11.43 -1.67 -4.43
CA ALA A 40 -11.89 -2.89 -5.10
C ALA A 40 -11.28 -4.15 -4.47
N HIS A 41 -9.99 -4.12 -4.13
CA HIS A 41 -9.28 -5.26 -3.53
C HIS A 41 -9.75 -5.60 -2.12
N PHE A 42 -10.31 -4.63 -1.39
CA PHE A 42 -10.72 -4.77 0.01
C PHE A 42 -12.23 -4.64 0.24
N ARG A 43 -13.04 -4.56 -0.83
CA ARG A 43 -14.50 -4.34 -0.75
C ARG A 43 -15.25 -5.32 0.15
N ASP A 44 -14.85 -6.58 0.12
CA ASP A 44 -15.59 -7.68 0.77
C ASP A 44 -15.00 -8.03 2.16
N PHE A 45 -14.04 -7.25 2.65
CA PHE A 45 -13.46 -7.43 3.98
C PHE A 45 -14.24 -6.63 5.02
N PRO A 46 -14.31 -7.10 6.28
CA PRO A 46 -15.12 -6.45 7.30
C PRO A 46 -14.51 -5.11 7.76
N PRO A 47 -15.35 -4.17 8.22
CA PRO A 47 -14.88 -2.97 8.92
C PRO A 47 -14.21 -3.38 10.24
N VAL A 48 -13.14 -2.69 10.61
CA VAL A 48 -12.43 -2.90 11.88
C VAL A 48 -12.13 -1.57 12.58
N ALA A 49 -11.92 -1.62 13.89
CA ALA A 49 -11.71 -0.42 14.69
C ALA A 49 -10.39 0.28 14.36
N ARG A 50 -9.33 -0.50 14.11
CA ARG A 50 -7.99 0.00 13.81
C ARG A 50 -7.21 -0.99 12.95
N VAL A 51 -6.45 -0.48 11.99
CA VAL A 51 -5.56 -1.29 11.13
C VAL A 51 -4.12 -0.82 11.15
N ARG A 52 -3.20 -1.76 10.93
CA ARG A 52 -1.86 -1.51 10.42
C ARG A 52 -1.85 -1.69 8.90
N VAL A 53 -1.21 -0.77 8.19
CA VAL A 53 -1.08 -0.79 6.73
C VAL A 53 0.39 -0.79 6.34
N GLU A 54 0.81 -1.78 5.58
CA GLU A 54 2.20 -1.98 5.15
C GLU A 54 2.25 -2.18 3.64
N LEU A 55 3.13 -1.45 2.97
CA LEU A 55 3.31 -1.54 1.52
C LEU A 55 4.70 -2.11 1.21
N GLU A 56 4.70 -3.26 0.56
CA GLU A 56 5.91 -3.90 0.04
C GLU A 56 6.00 -3.66 -1.46
N TRP A 57 7.13 -3.16 -1.96
CA TRP A 57 7.41 -3.09 -3.39
C TRP A 57 8.48 -4.11 -3.78
N HIS A 58 8.04 -5.19 -4.40
CA HIS A 58 8.90 -6.25 -4.91
C HIS A 58 9.50 -5.82 -6.25
N VAL A 59 10.82 -5.72 -6.32
CA VAL A 59 11.55 -5.21 -7.50
C VAL A 59 12.57 -6.22 -8.02
N LEU A 60 12.81 -6.19 -9.32
CA LEU A 60 13.64 -7.17 -10.03
C LEU A 60 15.04 -6.66 -10.39
N THR A 61 15.34 -5.40 -10.07
CA THR A 61 16.59 -4.71 -10.41
C THR A 61 17.19 -4.07 -9.17
N ALA A 62 18.51 -4.12 -9.04
CA ALA A 62 19.26 -3.58 -7.90
C ALA A 62 19.40 -2.04 -7.86
N HIS A 63 18.64 -1.29 -8.67
CA HIS A 63 18.69 0.17 -8.63
C HIS A 63 18.32 0.70 -7.24
N ARG A 64 19.15 1.61 -6.73
CA ARG A 64 18.85 2.35 -5.50
C ARG A 64 17.57 3.15 -5.70
N ARG A 65 16.62 2.95 -4.80
CA ARG A 65 15.33 3.63 -4.77
C ARG A 65 15.16 4.26 -3.40
N ASP A 66 14.60 5.46 -3.39
CA ASP A 66 14.21 6.13 -2.16
C ASP A 66 12.83 5.61 -1.73
N VAL A 67 12.74 5.17 -0.47
CA VAL A 67 11.52 4.62 0.13
C VAL A 67 10.46 5.71 0.29
N ASP A 68 10.87 6.91 0.71
CA ASP A 68 9.98 8.05 0.95
C ASP A 68 9.27 8.47 -0.33
N ASN A 69 9.94 8.24 -1.47
CA ASN A 69 9.39 8.53 -2.78
C ASN A 69 8.14 7.69 -3.10
N ILE A 70 7.84 6.61 -2.38
CA ILE A 70 6.67 5.74 -2.60
C ILE A 70 5.52 6.06 -1.62
N VAL A 71 5.79 6.84 -0.56
CA VAL A 71 4.77 7.23 0.44
C VAL A 71 3.50 7.85 -0.19
N PRO A 72 3.56 8.64 -1.28
CA PRO A 72 2.34 9.10 -1.95
C PRO A 72 1.45 8.00 -2.53
N THR A 73 2.05 6.87 -2.95
CA THR A 73 1.28 5.67 -3.34
C THR A 73 0.63 5.04 -2.12
N LEU A 74 1.38 4.82 -1.03
CA LEU A 74 0.84 4.29 0.23
C LEU A 74 -0.34 5.14 0.74
N LYS A 75 -0.21 6.47 0.72
CA LYS A 75 -1.30 7.37 1.14
C LYS A 75 -2.56 7.17 0.28
N ALA A 76 -2.43 7.09 -1.04
CA ALA A 76 -3.58 6.89 -1.91
C ALA A 76 -4.21 5.49 -1.74
N LEU A 77 -3.42 4.47 -1.40
CA LEU A 77 -3.94 3.14 -1.06
C LEU A 77 -4.70 3.17 0.27
N ALA A 78 -4.15 3.83 1.29
CA ALA A 78 -4.78 4.03 2.59
C ALA A 78 -6.14 4.74 2.47
N ASP A 79 -6.21 5.84 1.71
CA ASP A 79 -7.47 6.52 1.39
C ASP A 79 -8.49 5.56 0.73
N GLY A 80 -8.01 4.63 -0.11
CA GLY A 80 -8.85 3.63 -0.75
C GLY A 80 -9.37 2.53 0.21
N LEU A 81 -8.67 2.27 1.31
CA LEU A 81 -9.17 1.39 2.38
C LEU A 81 -10.34 2.06 3.13
N VAL A 82 -10.27 3.38 3.33
CA VAL A 82 -11.39 4.17 3.87
C VAL A 82 -12.57 4.15 2.89
N ASP A 83 -12.30 4.32 1.59
CA ASP A 83 -13.33 4.22 0.54
C ASP A 83 -14.01 2.82 0.50
N ALA A 84 -13.31 1.75 0.89
CA ALA A 84 -13.86 0.40 1.03
C ALA A 84 -14.63 0.16 2.35
N GLY A 85 -14.58 1.08 3.31
CA GLY A 85 -15.21 0.92 4.62
C GLY A 85 -14.41 0.06 5.62
N ILE A 86 -13.11 -0.19 5.36
CA ILE A 86 -12.27 -0.97 6.28
C ILE A 86 -12.02 -0.23 7.59
N ALA A 87 -11.74 1.07 7.50
CA ALA A 87 -11.51 1.95 8.64
C ALA A 87 -12.31 3.25 8.45
N PRO A 88 -12.74 3.92 9.53
CA PRO A 88 -13.51 5.17 9.42
C PRO A 88 -12.74 6.33 8.78
N ASP A 89 -11.41 6.40 8.97
CA ASP A 89 -10.55 7.48 8.48
C ASP A 89 -9.08 6.98 8.33
N ASP A 90 -8.23 7.72 7.60
CA ASP A 90 -6.81 7.42 7.41
C ASP A 90 -5.92 8.02 8.53
N THR A 91 -6.53 8.61 9.57
CA THR A 91 -5.81 9.24 10.68
C THR A 91 -5.14 8.21 11.60
N PRO A 92 -4.09 8.60 12.36
CA PRO A 92 -3.33 7.66 13.21
C PRO A 92 -4.15 6.93 14.28
N GLN A 93 -5.32 7.46 14.65
CA GLN A 93 -6.25 6.82 15.57
C GLN A 93 -6.80 5.50 15.00
N PHE A 94 -7.13 5.47 13.71
CA PHE A 94 -7.73 4.31 13.04
C PHE A 94 -6.72 3.55 12.18
N MET A 95 -5.61 4.19 11.79
CA MET A 95 -4.69 3.63 10.79
C MET A 95 -3.22 3.90 11.13
N ASP A 96 -2.50 2.84 11.49
CA ASP A 96 -1.04 2.82 11.64
C ASP A 96 -0.38 2.52 10.29
N LYS A 97 0.10 3.56 9.60
CA LYS A 97 0.79 3.45 8.31
C LYS A 97 2.28 3.23 8.54
N ARG A 98 2.81 2.06 8.18
CA ARG A 98 4.25 1.80 8.22
C ARG A 98 4.96 2.34 6.99
N MET A 99 6.23 2.72 7.15
CA MET A 99 7.06 3.13 6.02
C MET A 99 7.11 2.00 4.99
N PRO A 100 6.97 2.29 3.68
CA PRO A 100 7.07 1.26 2.66
C PRO A 100 8.40 0.52 2.74
N VAL A 101 8.42 -0.73 2.31
CA VAL A 101 9.65 -1.51 2.18
C VAL A 101 9.87 -1.89 0.72
N ILE A 102 11.12 -1.90 0.27
CA ILE A 102 11.49 -2.30 -1.08
C ILE A 102 12.22 -3.62 -0.97
N ILE A 103 11.67 -4.65 -1.58
CA ILE A 103 12.20 -6.01 -1.54
C ILE A 103 12.82 -6.32 -2.90
N TYR A 104 14.15 -6.43 -2.96
CA TYR A 104 14.86 -6.76 -4.19
C TYR A 104 15.01 -8.28 -4.32
N HIS A 105 14.55 -8.81 -5.45
CA HIS A 105 14.70 -10.20 -5.82
C HIS A 105 15.86 -10.36 -6.84
N PRO A 106 17.01 -10.95 -6.46
CA PRO A 106 18.16 -11.13 -7.35
C PRO A 106 17.95 -12.27 -8.37
N PRO A 107 18.68 -12.29 -9.50
CA PRO A 107 18.52 -13.35 -10.50
C PRO A 107 18.87 -14.71 -9.90
N GLY A 108 18.06 -15.74 -10.20
CA GLY A 108 18.26 -17.10 -9.68
C GLY A 108 17.72 -17.36 -8.27
N GLU A 109 17.12 -16.36 -7.60
CA GLU A 109 16.44 -16.57 -6.32
C GLU A 109 15.23 -17.53 -6.50
N PRO A 110 15.11 -18.59 -5.67
CA PRO A 110 13.92 -19.44 -5.66
C PRO A 110 12.65 -18.64 -5.35
N GLY A 111 11.60 -18.82 -6.16
CA GLY A 111 10.34 -18.09 -5.97
C GLY A 111 10.39 -16.62 -6.39
N ARG A 112 11.46 -16.18 -7.08
CA ARG A 112 11.54 -14.86 -7.71
C ARG A 112 10.29 -14.63 -8.59
N PRO A 113 9.60 -13.49 -8.43
CA PRO A 113 8.45 -13.18 -9.27
C PRO A 113 8.89 -12.81 -10.71
N ASP A 114 8.06 -13.15 -11.70
CA ASP A 114 8.32 -12.81 -13.11
C ASP A 114 8.27 -11.29 -13.37
N LYS A 115 7.53 -10.56 -12.52
CA LYS A 115 7.33 -9.12 -12.63
C LYS A 115 7.43 -8.44 -11.26
N ALA A 116 7.91 -7.19 -11.29
CA ALA A 116 7.79 -6.32 -10.14
C ALA A 116 6.31 -6.11 -9.79
N HIS A 117 5.99 -5.99 -8.52
CA HIS A 117 4.61 -5.79 -8.06
C HIS A 117 4.62 -5.17 -6.67
N MET A 118 3.48 -4.68 -6.23
CA MET A 118 3.31 -4.20 -4.88
C MET A 118 2.39 -5.14 -4.10
N VAL A 119 2.65 -5.31 -2.80
CA VAL A 119 1.76 -6.03 -1.89
C VAL A 119 1.31 -5.04 -0.83
N LEU A 120 -0.01 -4.89 -0.69
CA LEU A 120 -0.61 -4.14 0.41
C LEU A 120 -1.05 -5.13 1.48
N ARG A 121 -0.44 -5.03 2.66
CA ARG A 121 -0.83 -5.79 3.84
C ARG A 121 -1.65 -4.91 4.76
N VAL A 122 -2.76 -5.46 5.22
CA VAL A 122 -3.66 -4.83 6.18
C VAL A 122 -3.86 -5.81 7.32
N THR A 123 -3.55 -5.37 8.53
CA THR A 123 -3.67 -6.19 9.74
C THR A 123 -4.56 -5.49 10.73
N GLU A 124 -5.58 -6.16 11.26
CA GLU A 124 -6.38 -5.62 12.35
C GLU A 124 -5.52 -5.44 13.62
N ILE A 125 -5.59 -4.28 14.27
CA ILE A 125 -4.95 -4.05 15.57
C ILE A 125 -6.01 -4.19 16.65
N GLN A 126 -5.80 -5.12 17.59
CA GLN A 126 -6.70 -5.32 18.72
C GLN A 126 -6.49 -4.22 19.79
N GLU A 127 -7.56 -3.77 20.44
CA GLU A 127 -7.45 -2.81 21.56
C GLU A 127 -6.59 -3.41 22.69
N GLY A 128 -5.56 -2.67 23.12
CA GLY A 128 -4.60 -3.10 24.13
C GLY A 128 -3.22 -3.50 23.58
N GLU A 129 -3.11 -3.75 22.27
CA GLU A 129 -1.82 -3.96 21.60
C GLU A 129 -1.22 -2.58 21.25
N THR A 130 -0.71 -1.90 22.29
CA THR A 130 0.11 -0.70 22.11
C THR A 130 1.49 -1.15 21.66
N ALA A 131 1.96 -0.62 20.53
CA ALA A 131 3.31 -0.85 20.00
C ALA A 131 4.41 -0.46 20.98
#